data_AF-A0A1A8A435-F1
#
_entry.id   AF-A0A1A8A435-F1
#
_cell.length_a   1.000
_cell.length_b   1.000
_cell.length_c   1.000
_cell.angle_alpha   90.00
_cell.angle_beta   90.00
_cell.angle_gamma   90.00
#
_symmetry.space_group_name_H-M   'P 1'
#
loop_
_entity.id
_entity.type
_entity.pdbx_description
1 polymer ?
#
loop_
_entity_poly.entity_id
_entity_poly.type
_entity_poly.pdbx_seq_one_letter_code
_entity_poly.pdbx_strand_id
1 'polypeptide(L)'
;TNGIKDKLLFIYQDFKEEENPEVKARRHKEEELKPLYKELLYTILHKIGKSTSAEVFTEAQLHLYIQEAFTMTKSEHDTLVEKVQNTEPPVYCLMVTVKEAKGILGKDISGFSDPYCLLMMLEDEKIKTSRSQSKPCKSVVKDFVADDKIYQTEIKKQTLNPIWNQTFVLEFGHISGTAFHLEMWDKDEEVSLTQKLEEIRTSLTSIRRMIKEAKKEKGTDDFLGNIVLKLQDLHCTEDNWYKLEPRTETYPDRGQCHLNLKFIHKARDETLSAGRSAYTNYCGILQQFVQAYISKEQSSAPWKGALCGEAQTLLELYATQNDLSPFLQDLA
;
A
#
# COMPACT_ATOMS: atom_id res chain seq x y z
N THR A 1 59.21 31.22 -20.50
CA THR A 1 58.35 30.63 -19.44
C THR A 1 56.92 31.16 -19.40
N ASN A 2 56.50 32.12 -20.26
CA ASN A 2 55.10 32.59 -20.30
C ASN A 2 54.19 31.88 -21.33
N GLY A 3 54.72 31.24 -22.37
CA GLY A 3 53.89 30.64 -23.43
C GLY A 3 53.14 29.35 -23.07
N ILE A 4 53.49 28.67 -21.97
CA ILE A 4 52.83 27.43 -21.53
C ILE A 4 51.67 27.73 -20.58
N LYS A 5 51.78 28.77 -19.74
CA LYS A 5 50.67 29.22 -18.89
C LYS A 5 49.55 29.84 -19.71
N ASP A 6 49.87 30.63 -20.73
CA ASP A 6 48.85 31.22 -21.59
C ASP A 6 48.15 30.17 -22.48
N LYS A 7 48.87 29.14 -22.95
CA LYS A 7 48.25 28.00 -23.65
C LYS A 7 47.41 27.12 -22.72
N LEU A 8 47.82 26.92 -21.47
CA LEU A 8 47.01 26.18 -20.49
C LEU A 8 45.78 26.97 -20.05
N LEU A 9 45.86 28.31 -19.96
CA LEU A 9 44.70 29.15 -19.64
C LEU A 9 43.69 29.17 -20.79
N PHE A 10 44.16 29.17 -22.04
CA PHE A 10 43.30 29.04 -23.22
C PHE A 10 42.63 27.66 -23.29
N ILE A 11 43.38 26.58 -23.01
CA ILE A 11 42.85 25.19 -22.98
C ILE A 11 41.91 24.95 -21.78
N TYR A 12 42.11 25.65 -20.64
CA TYR A 12 41.19 25.58 -19.49
C TYR A 12 39.96 26.48 -19.63
N GLN A 13 40.00 27.53 -20.47
CA GLN A 13 38.83 28.35 -20.78
C GLN A 13 37.97 27.74 -21.91
N ASP A 14 38.54 26.87 -22.74
CA ASP A 14 37.83 26.18 -23.86
C ASP A 14 37.07 24.89 -23.47
N PHE A 15 36.94 24.53 -22.19
CA PHE A 15 36.18 23.34 -21.76
C PHE A 15 35.11 23.57 -20.68
N LYS A 16 34.63 24.81 -20.56
CA LYS A 16 33.26 25.06 -20.14
C LYS A 16 32.54 25.77 -21.29
N GLU A 17 32.25 25.03 -22.36
CA GLU A 17 31.09 25.40 -23.16
C GLU A 17 29.89 25.38 -22.21
N GLU A 18 29.43 26.57 -21.82
CA GLU A 18 28.14 26.72 -21.16
C GLU A 18 27.10 26.16 -22.13
N GLU A 19 26.70 24.91 -21.88
CA GLU A 19 25.70 24.19 -22.67
C GLU A 19 24.53 25.12 -22.96
N ASN A 20 24.16 25.25 -24.25
CA ASN A 20 23.08 26.10 -24.71
C ASN A 20 21.86 25.97 -23.77
N PRO A 21 21.31 27.07 -23.23
CA PRO A 21 20.19 27.03 -22.28
C PRO A 21 19.00 26.20 -22.75
N GLU A 22 18.72 26.19 -24.05
CA GLU A 22 17.66 25.36 -24.63
C GLU A 22 18.00 23.87 -24.59
N VAL A 23 19.25 23.52 -24.86
CA VAL A 23 19.73 22.13 -24.80
C VAL A 23 19.70 21.63 -23.35
N LYS A 24 20.17 22.46 -22.41
CA LYS A 24 20.11 22.18 -20.98
C LYS A 24 18.66 22.01 -20.49
N ALA A 25 17.75 22.87 -20.92
CA ALA A 25 16.33 22.77 -20.55
C ALA A 25 15.66 21.51 -21.13
N ARG A 26 15.95 21.17 -22.39
CA ARG A 26 15.48 19.92 -23.02
C ARG A 26 16.01 18.70 -22.26
N ARG A 27 17.30 18.69 -21.95
CA ARG A 27 17.94 17.60 -21.18
C ARG A 27 17.31 17.44 -19.81
N HIS A 28 17.13 18.53 -19.07
CA HIS A 28 16.42 18.52 -17.78
C HIS A 28 14.99 17.96 -17.92
N LYS A 29 14.25 18.36 -18.96
CA LYS A 29 12.90 17.84 -19.18
C LYS A 29 12.91 16.33 -19.44
N GLU A 30 13.84 15.83 -20.26
CA GLU A 30 13.94 14.40 -20.58
C GLU A 30 14.45 13.54 -19.41
N GLU A 31 15.49 14.00 -18.71
CA GLU A 31 16.21 13.20 -17.71
C GLU A 31 15.67 13.36 -16.29
N GLU A 32 15.07 14.52 -15.96
CA GLU A 32 14.53 14.81 -14.63
C GLU A 32 12.99 14.75 -14.62
N LEU A 33 12.34 15.56 -15.46
CA LEU A 33 10.89 15.76 -15.36
C LEU A 33 10.07 14.57 -15.88
N LYS A 34 10.45 13.98 -17.02
CA LYS A 34 9.68 12.86 -17.60
C LYS A 34 9.68 11.60 -16.71
N PRO A 35 10.78 11.18 -16.06
CA PRO A 35 10.74 10.10 -15.08
C PRO A 35 9.75 10.33 -13.94
N LEU A 36 9.78 11.52 -13.31
CA LEU A 36 8.85 11.89 -12.24
C LEU A 36 7.39 11.94 -12.73
N TYR A 37 7.19 12.41 -13.96
CA TYR A 37 5.86 12.43 -14.57
C TYR A 37 5.32 11.03 -14.85
N LYS A 38 6.16 10.10 -15.33
CA LYS A 38 5.80 8.68 -15.49
C LYS A 38 5.42 8.05 -14.16
N GLU A 39 6.17 8.34 -13.10
CA GLU A 39 5.85 7.89 -11.74
C GLU A 39 4.46 8.36 -11.30
N LEU A 40 4.12 9.64 -11.52
CA LEU A 40 2.80 10.17 -11.20
C LEU A 40 1.68 9.54 -12.03
N LEU A 41 1.90 9.34 -13.34
CA LEU A 41 0.94 8.64 -14.19
C LEU A 41 0.69 7.21 -13.71
N TYR A 42 1.75 6.50 -13.32
CA TYR A 42 1.64 5.15 -12.75
C TYR A 42 0.88 5.16 -11.43
N THR A 43 1.13 6.16 -10.58
CA THR A 43 0.40 6.35 -9.32
C THR A 43 -1.08 6.60 -9.52
N ILE A 44 -1.46 7.37 -10.56
CA ILE A 44 -2.87 7.60 -10.91
C ILE A 44 -3.50 6.31 -11.45
N LEU A 45 -2.82 5.62 -12.38
CA LEU A 45 -3.32 4.39 -13.00
C LEU A 45 -3.59 3.28 -11.98
N HIS A 46 -2.73 3.17 -10.97
CA HIS A 46 -2.82 2.14 -9.92
C HIS A 46 -3.33 2.71 -8.59
N LYS A 47 -4.13 3.78 -8.64
CA LYS A 47 -4.75 4.36 -7.44
C LYS A 47 -5.60 3.31 -6.71
N ILE A 48 -5.42 3.22 -5.39
CA ILE A 48 -6.11 2.26 -4.55
C ILE A 48 -6.52 2.87 -3.21
N GLY A 49 -7.69 2.45 -2.71
CA GLY A 49 -8.29 3.00 -1.49
C GLY A 49 -9.05 4.31 -1.74
N LYS A 50 -9.94 4.62 -0.80
CA LYS A 50 -10.62 5.93 -0.75
C LYS A 50 -9.65 7.01 -0.28
N SER A 51 -9.85 8.24 -0.74
CA SER A 51 -9.07 9.39 -0.27
C SER A 51 -9.50 9.77 1.15
N THR A 52 -8.53 10.08 2.00
CA THR A 52 -8.75 10.61 3.35
C THR A 52 -9.27 12.05 3.34
N SER A 53 -9.07 12.78 2.23
CA SER A 53 -9.50 14.17 2.07
C SER A 53 -10.99 14.28 1.76
N ALA A 54 -11.61 15.37 2.23
CA ALA A 54 -12.99 15.72 1.89
C ALA A 54 -13.15 16.05 0.39
N GLU A 55 -12.07 16.51 -0.26
CA GLU A 55 -12.03 16.82 -1.68
C GLU A 55 -11.58 15.58 -2.47
N VAL A 56 -12.47 15.04 -3.30
CA VAL A 56 -12.19 13.88 -4.14
C VAL A 56 -11.95 14.34 -5.58
N PHE A 57 -10.72 14.12 -6.07
CA PHE A 57 -10.33 14.43 -7.43
C PHE A 57 -10.49 13.23 -8.36
N THR A 58 -11.07 13.48 -9.53
CA THR A 58 -11.16 12.51 -10.63
C THR A 58 -9.79 12.30 -11.29
N GLU A 59 -9.58 11.15 -11.94
CA GLU A 59 -8.36 10.89 -12.69
C GLU A 59 -8.11 11.97 -13.76
N ALA A 60 -9.15 12.42 -14.45
CA ALA A 60 -9.03 13.50 -15.43
C ALA A 60 -8.51 14.81 -14.83
N GLN A 61 -8.98 15.19 -13.63
CA GLN A 61 -8.46 16.37 -12.92
C GLN A 61 -7.00 16.20 -12.53
N LEU A 62 -6.61 15.02 -12.04
CA LEU A 62 -5.23 14.73 -11.68
C LEU A 62 -4.30 14.76 -12.92
N HIS A 63 -4.74 14.20 -14.05
CA HIS A 63 -4.02 14.25 -15.32
C HIS A 63 -3.82 15.69 -15.80
N LEU A 64 -4.87 16.52 -15.77
CA LEU A 64 -4.79 17.93 -16.14
C LEU A 64 -3.82 18.69 -15.23
N TYR A 65 -3.91 18.47 -13.92
CA TYR A 65 -3.02 19.11 -12.96
C TYR A 65 -1.55 18.79 -13.22
N ILE A 66 -1.18 17.51 -13.38
CA ILE A 66 0.23 17.15 -13.64
C ILE A 66 0.72 17.65 -14.99
N GLN A 67 -0.14 17.67 -16.03
CA GLN A 67 0.21 18.22 -17.34
C GLN A 67 0.64 19.67 -17.21
N GLU A 68 -0.16 20.48 -16.50
CA GLU A 68 0.15 21.89 -16.27
C GLU A 68 1.40 22.06 -15.39
N ALA A 69 1.49 21.34 -14.26
CA ALA A 69 2.58 21.47 -13.32
C ALA A 69 3.95 21.08 -13.92
N PHE A 70 3.96 20.12 -14.84
CA PHE A 70 5.17 19.66 -15.53
C PHE A 70 5.38 20.31 -16.90
N THR A 71 4.50 21.22 -17.33
CA THR A 71 4.54 21.86 -18.66
C THR A 71 4.61 20.84 -19.81
N MET A 72 3.84 19.76 -19.68
CA MET A 72 3.78 18.69 -20.67
C MET A 72 2.77 19.06 -21.77
N THR A 73 3.21 18.96 -23.02
CA THR A 73 2.29 19.10 -24.16
C THR A 73 1.34 17.91 -24.21
N LYS A 74 0.18 18.08 -24.85
CA LYS A 74 -0.79 16.99 -25.04
C LYS A 74 -0.15 15.75 -25.71
N SER A 75 0.64 15.96 -26.75
CA SER A 75 1.33 14.86 -27.45
C SER A 75 2.32 14.12 -26.55
N GLU A 76 3.05 14.83 -25.68
CA GLU A 76 3.97 14.20 -24.72
C GLU A 76 3.19 13.40 -23.67
N HIS A 77 2.10 13.97 -23.14
CA HIS A 77 1.24 13.28 -22.19
C HIS A 77 0.67 11.99 -22.78
N ASP A 78 0.03 12.07 -23.96
CA ASP A 78 -0.62 10.91 -24.59
C ASP A 78 0.41 9.79 -24.82
N THR A 79 1.62 10.14 -25.28
CA THR A 79 2.72 9.18 -25.46
C THR A 79 3.17 8.53 -24.14
N LEU A 80 3.26 9.30 -23.05
CA LEU A 80 3.70 8.78 -21.75
C LEU A 80 2.61 7.96 -21.06
N VAL A 81 1.34 8.34 -21.22
CA VAL A 81 0.18 7.55 -20.76
C VAL A 81 0.18 6.18 -21.43
N GLU A 82 0.32 6.13 -22.75
CA GLU A 82 0.38 4.86 -23.48
C GLU A 82 1.53 3.98 -22.99
N LYS A 83 2.71 4.56 -22.76
CA LYS A 83 3.85 3.82 -22.19
C LYS A 83 3.53 3.23 -20.82
N VAL A 84 2.98 4.03 -19.92
CA VAL A 84 2.64 3.61 -18.55
C VAL A 84 1.54 2.55 -18.56
N GLN A 85 0.51 2.67 -19.40
CA GLN A 85 -0.55 1.68 -19.53
C GLN A 85 -0.05 0.31 -20.01
N ASN A 86 1.08 0.26 -20.71
CA ASN A 86 1.71 -0.97 -21.18
C ASN A 86 2.78 -1.53 -20.21
N THR A 87 2.96 -0.92 -19.04
CA THR A 87 3.87 -1.46 -18.00
C THR A 87 3.19 -2.54 -17.15
N GLU A 88 4.01 -3.33 -16.46
CA GLU A 88 3.48 -4.36 -15.56
C GLU A 88 2.76 -3.71 -14.35
N PRO A 89 1.55 -4.19 -14.00
CA PRO A 89 0.84 -3.72 -12.82
C PRO A 89 1.60 -4.11 -11.55
N PRO A 90 1.49 -3.32 -10.48
CA PRO A 90 2.15 -3.63 -9.23
C PRO A 90 1.49 -4.84 -8.56
N VAL A 91 2.22 -5.48 -7.66
CA VAL A 91 1.62 -6.40 -6.69
C VAL A 91 0.94 -5.57 -5.60
N TYR A 92 -0.39 -5.59 -5.58
CA TYR A 92 -1.18 -4.88 -4.58
C TYR A 92 -1.11 -5.59 -3.23
N CYS A 93 -0.83 -4.81 -2.18
CA CYS A 93 -0.70 -5.31 -0.82
C CYS A 93 -1.51 -4.47 0.16
N LEU A 94 -2.08 -5.13 1.16
CA LEU A 94 -2.55 -4.49 2.38
C LEU A 94 -1.52 -4.75 3.47
N MET A 95 -0.84 -3.70 3.91
CA MET A 95 -0.02 -3.74 5.10
C MET A 95 -0.92 -3.54 6.33
N VAL A 96 -0.87 -4.50 7.25
CA VAL A 96 -1.71 -4.54 8.45
C VAL A 96 -0.83 -4.59 9.67
N THR A 97 -0.94 -3.60 10.53
CA THR A 97 -0.34 -3.61 11.86
C THR A 97 -1.42 -3.90 12.90
N VAL A 98 -1.33 -5.06 13.53
CA VAL A 98 -2.15 -5.40 14.69
C VAL A 98 -1.51 -4.77 15.92
N LYS A 99 -2.08 -3.67 16.40
CA LYS A 99 -1.50 -2.88 17.51
C LYS A 99 -1.84 -3.50 18.86
N GLU A 100 -3.11 -3.46 19.22
CA GLU A 100 -3.60 -3.87 20.53
C GLU A 100 -5.08 -4.29 20.46
N ALA A 101 -5.56 -4.97 21.49
CA ALA A 101 -6.98 -5.17 21.73
C ALA A 101 -7.34 -4.79 23.16
N LYS A 102 -8.63 -4.48 23.39
CA LYS A 102 -9.14 -4.08 24.70
C LYS A 102 -10.47 -4.74 25.01
N GLY A 103 -10.63 -5.11 26.28
CA GLY A 103 -11.88 -5.65 26.81
C GLY A 103 -12.32 -6.95 26.15
N ILE A 104 -11.37 -7.78 25.73
CA ILE A 104 -11.70 -9.09 25.17
C ILE A 104 -12.25 -10.01 26.27
N LEU A 105 -12.98 -11.05 25.88
CA LEU A 105 -13.63 -11.97 26.81
C LEU A 105 -12.61 -12.93 27.43
N GLY A 106 -12.57 -13.06 28.75
CA GLY A 106 -11.80 -14.11 29.42
C GLY A 106 -12.46 -15.49 29.27
N LYS A 107 -11.71 -16.49 28.81
CA LYS A 107 -12.20 -17.87 28.65
C LYS A 107 -11.60 -18.84 29.64
N ASP A 108 -10.43 -18.53 30.18
CA ASP A 108 -9.77 -19.38 31.15
C ASP A 108 -10.47 -19.36 32.49
N ILE A 109 -10.22 -20.40 33.30
CA ILE A 109 -10.63 -20.47 34.71
C ILE A 109 -10.09 -19.29 35.55
N SER A 110 -9.01 -18.66 35.08
CA SER A 110 -8.41 -17.49 35.72
C SER A 110 -9.25 -16.22 35.55
N GLY A 111 -10.21 -16.22 34.60
CA GLY A 111 -10.93 -15.05 34.13
C GLY A 111 -10.17 -14.23 33.07
N PHE A 112 -8.99 -14.70 32.64
CA PHE A 112 -8.20 -14.12 31.56
C PHE A 112 -8.25 -14.98 30.28
N SER A 113 -7.42 -14.62 29.30
CA SER A 113 -7.19 -15.34 28.05
C SER A 113 -5.72 -15.22 27.64
N ASP A 114 -5.28 -16.11 26.76
CA ASP A 114 -4.03 -16.13 26.03
C ASP A 114 -4.25 -15.77 24.53
N PRO A 115 -4.65 -14.53 24.20
CA PRO A 115 -5.06 -14.17 22.85
C PRO A 115 -3.94 -14.19 21.79
N TYR A 116 -4.30 -14.62 20.59
CA TYR A 116 -3.57 -14.41 19.34
C TYR A 116 -4.52 -14.15 18.18
N CYS A 117 -4.02 -13.53 17.10
CA CYS A 117 -4.79 -13.23 15.91
C CYS A 117 -4.31 -14.05 14.71
N LEU A 118 -5.24 -14.46 13.86
CA LEU A 118 -5.02 -14.99 12.52
C LEU A 118 -5.50 -13.98 11.49
N LEU A 119 -4.71 -13.73 10.45
CA LEU A 119 -4.99 -12.75 9.41
C LEU A 119 -4.96 -13.41 8.04
N MET A 120 -5.93 -13.08 7.17
CA MET A 120 -6.02 -13.63 5.83
C MET A 120 -6.78 -12.72 4.86
N MET A 121 -6.56 -12.93 3.55
CA MET A 121 -7.33 -12.33 2.47
C MET A 121 -8.33 -13.34 1.92
N LEU A 122 -9.60 -12.96 1.82
CA LEU A 122 -10.64 -13.79 1.22
C LEU A 122 -11.15 -13.13 -0.07
N GLU A 123 -11.07 -13.84 -1.19
CA GLU A 123 -11.64 -13.43 -2.49
C GLU A 123 -12.96 -14.17 -2.77
N ASP A 124 -13.95 -13.46 -3.32
CA ASP A 124 -15.23 -14.02 -3.76
C ASP A 124 -15.04 -15.09 -4.85
N GLU A 125 -15.77 -16.19 -4.75
CA GLU A 125 -15.60 -17.36 -5.63
C GLU A 125 -15.85 -17.12 -7.11
N LYS A 126 -16.72 -16.16 -7.43
CA LYS A 126 -17.02 -15.81 -8.83
C LYS A 126 -15.78 -15.27 -9.55
N ILE A 127 -14.81 -14.73 -8.81
CA ILE A 127 -13.55 -14.17 -9.32
C ILE A 127 -12.50 -15.27 -9.51
N LYS A 128 -12.58 -16.37 -8.74
CA LYS A 128 -11.67 -17.53 -8.89
C LYS A 128 -11.93 -18.30 -10.19
N THR A 129 -13.18 -18.37 -10.64
CA THR A 129 -13.56 -19.07 -11.88
C THR A 129 -13.08 -18.40 -13.17
N SER A 130 -12.67 -17.13 -13.15
CA SER A 130 -12.10 -16.46 -14.34
C SER A 130 -10.58 -16.62 -14.47
N ARG A 131 -9.86 -17.01 -13.40
CA ARG A 131 -8.40 -17.25 -13.45
C ARG A 131 -8.02 -18.58 -14.13
N SER A 132 -8.96 -19.50 -14.31
CA SER A 132 -8.69 -20.83 -14.87
C SER A 132 -8.66 -20.91 -16.41
N GLN A 133 -8.73 -19.78 -17.14
CA GLN A 133 -8.75 -19.77 -18.61
C GLN A 133 -7.55 -19.09 -19.30
N SER A 134 -6.54 -18.58 -18.58
CA SER A 134 -5.31 -18.10 -19.23
C SER A 134 -4.33 -19.25 -19.50
N LYS A 135 -3.93 -19.37 -20.78
CA LYS A 135 -3.11 -20.46 -21.37
C LYS A 135 -1.79 -20.71 -20.62
N PRO A 136 -1.31 -21.96 -20.57
CA PRO A 136 -0.10 -22.33 -19.85
C PRO A 136 1.17 -21.93 -20.62
N CYS A 137 2.00 -21.05 -20.04
CA CYS A 137 3.40 -20.91 -20.46
C CYS A 137 4.20 -22.08 -19.84
N LYS A 138 4.80 -22.89 -20.70
CA LYS A 138 5.65 -24.01 -20.31
C LYS A 138 6.97 -23.51 -19.71
N SER A 139 7.00 -23.36 -18.39
CA SER A 139 8.24 -23.41 -17.62
C SER A 139 7.94 -24.01 -16.26
N VAL A 140 8.72 -25.02 -15.90
CA VAL A 140 8.61 -25.84 -14.69
C VAL A 140 8.78 -24.98 -13.44
N VAL A 141 7.69 -24.45 -12.89
CA VAL A 141 7.57 -24.06 -11.49
C VAL A 141 6.13 -24.31 -11.05
N LYS A 142 6.02 -25.04 -9.94
CA LYS A 142 4.81 -25.35 -9.15
C LYS A 142 3.72 -24.27 -9.23
N ASP A 143 2.50 -24.74 -9.44
CA ASP A 143 1.24 -24.02 -9.56
C ASP A 143 1.06 -22.85 -8.56
N PHE A 144 0.91 -21.62 -9.08
CA PHE A 144 0.45 -20.46 -8.30
C PHE A 144 -1.07 -20.46 -8.18
N VAL A 145 -1.59 -21.30 -7.28
CA VAL A 145 -2.82 -20.98 -6.56
C VAL A 145 -2.45 -19.86 -5.57
N ALA A 146 -3.26 -18.81 -5.43
CA ALA A 146 -3.10 -17.87 -4.32
C ALA A 146 -3.22 -18.69 -3.03
N ASP A 147 -2.07 -19.11 -2.51
CA ASP A 147 -1.96 -19.93 -1.31
C ASP A 147 -2.64 -19.12 -0.20
N ASP A 148 -3.57 -19.75 0.52
CA ASP A 148 -4.28 -19.18 1.67
C ASP A 148 -3.24 -18.83 2.75
N LYS A 149 -2.51 -17.72 2.56
CA LYS A 149 -1.39 -17.32 3.41
C LYS A 149 -1.98 -16.73 4.66
N ILE A 150 -2.15 -17.59 5.65
CA ILE A 150 -2.57 -17.22 6.99
C ILE A 150 -1.35 -16.69 7.72
N TYR A 151 -1.48 -15.47 8.24
CA TYR A 151 -0.50 -14.89 9.16
C TYR A 151 -1.00 -15.04 10.58
N GLN A 152 -0.08 -15.16 11.53
CA GLN A 152 -0.41 -15.33 12.93
C GLN A 152 0.42 -14.36 13.78
N THR A 153 -0.20 -13.73 14.77
CA THR A 153 0.53 -12.94 15.78
C THR A 153 1.11 -13.84 16.87
N GLU A 154 2.04 -13.28 17.65
CA GLU A 154 2.40 -13.90 18.93
C GLU A 154 1.18 -14.09 19.84
N ILE A 155 1.27 -15.10 20.70
CA ILE A 155 0.33 -15.32 21.80
C ILE A 155 0.73 -14.41 22.97
N LYS A 156 -0.22 -13.67 23.53
CA LYS A 156 0.00 -12.85 24.72
C LYS A 156 -0.69 -13.52 25.90
N LYS A 157 0.06 -13.88 26.93
CA LYS A 157 -0.47 -14.67 28.05
C LYS A 157 -1.27 -13.83 29.04
N GLN A 158 -2.33 -14.43 29.58
CA GLN A 158 -3.12 -13.99 30.73
C GLN A 158 -3.48 -12.50 30.68
N THR A 159 -4.09 -12.07 29.58
CA THR A 159 -4.47 -10.66 29.39
C THR A 159 -5.77 -10.52 28.63
N LEU A 160 -6.56 -9.53 29.03
CA LEU A 160 -7.74 -9.07 28.28
C LEU A 160 -7.47 -7.81 27.44
N ASN A 161 -6.24 -7.31 27.51
CA ASN A 161 -5.80 -6.11 26.80
C ASN A 161 -4.42 -6.34 26.17
N PRO A 162 -4.30 -7.29 25.22
CA PRO A 162 -3.02 -7.63 24.59
C PRO A 162 -2.49 -6.48 23.72
N ILE A 163 -1.16 -6.32 23.69
CA ILE A 163 -0.44 -5.39 22.82
C ILE A 163 0.55 -6.21 21.99
N TRP A 164 0.40 -6.19 20.66
CA TRP A 164 1.24 -6.92 19.72
C TRP A 164 2.21 -6.02 18.97
N ASN A 165 1.72 -4.93 18.37
CA ASN A 165 2.48 -4.08 17.43
C ASN A 165 3.20 -4.88 16.33
N GLN A 166 2.50 -5.84 15.73
CA GLN A 166 3.06 -6.69 14.66
C GLN A 166 2.48 -6.33 13.30
N THR A 167 3.37 -6.19 12.32
CA THR A 167 3.02 -5.78 10.96
C THR A 167 3.14 -6.95 9.98
N PHE A 168 2.12 -7.12 9.16
CA PHE A 168 2.02 -8.16 8.13
C PHE A 168 1.72 -7.50 6.78
N VAL A 169 2.15 -8.13 5.68
CA VAL A 169 1.85 -7.65 4.33
C VAL A 169 1.11 -8.74 3.57
N LEU A 170 -0.15 -8.49 3.27
CA LEU A 170 -1.04 -9.43 2.60
C LEU A 170 -1.25 -9.01 1.14
N GLU A 171 -0.90 -9.87 0.20
CA GLU A 171 -1.07 -9.65 -1.24
C GLU A 171 -2.51 -9.97 -1.65
N PHE A 172 -3.05 -9.21 -2.61
CA PHE A 172 -4.38 -9.47 -3.17
C PHE A 172 -4.43 -9.11 -4.66
N GLY A 173 -5.34 -9.75 -5.42
CA GLY A 173 -5.44 -9.51 -6.86
C GLY A 173 -6.38 -8.38 -7.26
N HIS A 174 -7.56 -8.30 -6.62
CA HIS A 174 -8.58 -7.30 -6.94
C HIS A 174 -9.13 -6.66 -5.68
N ILE A 175 -9.42 -5.36 -5.72
CA ILE A 175 -10.04 -4.67 -4.57
C ILE A 175 -11.51 -5.06 -4.41
N SER A 176 -12.23 -5.20 -5.52
CA SER A 176 -13.64 -5.57 -5.56
C SER A 176 -13.80 -7.06 -5.31
N GLY A 177 -14.67 -7.43 -4.37
CA GLY A 177 -14.90 -8.83 -4.01
C GLY A 177 -13.77 -9.45 -3.17
N THR A 178 -12.86 -8.66 -2.63
CA THR A 178 -11.86 -9.11 -1.66
C THR A 178 -12.12 -8.48 -0.29
N ALA A 179 -11.99 -9.29 0.76
CA ALA A 179 -12.09 -8.85 2.14
C ALA A 179 -10.84 -9.27 2.94
N PHE A 180 -10.38 -8.36 3.79
CA PHE A 180 -9.45 -8.66 4.86
C PHE A 180 -10.21 -9.28 6.03
N HIS A 181 -9.71 -10.41 6.53
CA HIS A 181 -10.25 -11.12 7.68
C HIS A 181 -9.21 -11.20 8.78
N LEU A 182 -9.63 -10.84 9.99
CA LEU A 182 -8.89 -11.09 11.21
C LEU A 182 -9.76 -11.90 12.16
N GLU A 183 -9.21 -12.98 12.71
CA GLU A 183 -9.85 -13.77 13.75
C GLU A 183 -8.98 -13.80 15.00
N MET A 184 -9.58 -13.58 16.16
CA MET A 184 -8.92 -13.65 17.45
C MET A 184 -9.34 -14.91 18.19
N TRP A 185 -8.36 -15.58 18.76
CA TRP A 185 -8.49 -16.88 19.40
C TRP A 185 -7.76 -16.89 20.73
N ASP A 186 -8.30 -17.63 21.69
CA ASP A 186 -7.71 -17.89 22.99
C ASP A 186 -6.96 -19.23 22.97
N LYS A 187 -5.67 -19.20 23.30
CA LYS A 187 -4.84 -20.39 23.25
C LYS A 187 -5.06 -21.27 24.47
N ASP A 188 -5.59 -22.47 24.28
CA ASP A 188 -5.65 -23.48 25.34
C ASP A 188 -4.28 -24.16 25.51
N GLU A 189 -3.83 -24.35 26.75
CA GLU A 189 -2.53 -24.98 27.08
C GLU A 189 -2.42 -26.46 26.64
N GLU A 190 -3.54 -27.13 26.30
CA GLU A 190 -3.56 -28.59 26.10
C GLU A 190 -3.42 -29.11 24.64
N VAL A 191 -3.28 -28.27 23.59
CA VAL A 191 -3.29 -28.78 22.18
C VAL A 191 -2.17 -28.30 21.24
N SER A 192 -1.60 -29.29 20.52
CA SER A 192 -0.51 -29.19 19.54
C SER A 192 -0.86 -28.40 18.27
N LEU A 193 0.10 -27.61 17.78
CA LEU A 193 -0.09 -26.62 16.69
C LEU A 193 -0.31 -27.23 15.29
N THR A 194 0.10 -28.48 15.08
CA THR A 194 0.08 -29.12 13.75
C THR A 194 -1.29 -29.64 13.34
N GLN A 195 -2.14 -30.05 14.29
CA GLN A 195 -3.54 -30.43 14.01
C GLN A 195 -4.42 -29.22 13.60
N LYS A 196 -4.10 -28.03 14.12
CA LYS A 196 -4.87 -26.79 13.91
C LYS A 196 -4.79 -26.22 12.49
N LEU A 197 -3.63 -26.29 11.83
CA LEU A 197 -3.49 -25.84 10.44
C LEU A 197 -4.26 -26.77 9.47
N GLU A 198 -4.32 -28.06 9.77
CA GLU A 198 -5.10 -29.04 9.01
C GLU A 198 -6.62 -28.81 9.19
N GLU A 199 -7.08 -28.52 10.42
CA GLU A 199 -8.47 -28.18 10.72
C GLU A 199 -8.89 -26.85 10.10
N ILE A 200 -8.03 -25.84 10.06
CA ILE A 200 -8.33 -24.59 9.36
C ILE A 200 -8.35 -24.82 7.85
N ARG A 201 -7.42 -25.58 7.26
CA ARG A 201 -7.46 -25.93 5.82
C ARG A 201 -8.70 -26.75 5.42
N THR A 202 -9.09 -27.72 6.25
CA THR A 202 -10.29 -28.54 6.03
C THR A 202 -11.58 -27.76 6.33
N SER A 203 -11.55 -26.86 7.32
CA SER A 203 -12.61 -25.89 7.55
C SER A 203 -12.68 -24.89 6.40
N LEU A 204 -11.59 -24.46 5.76
CA LEU A 204 -11.61 -23.54 4.61
C LEU A 204 -12.25 -24.15 3.36
N THR A 205 -12.03 -25.45 3.11
CA THR A 205 -12.82 -26.19 2.11
C THR A 205 -14.29 -26.38 2.54
N SER A 206 -14.56 -26.38 3.84
CA SER A 206 -15.89 -26.59 4.44
C SER A 206 -16.64 -25.31 4.89
N ILE A 207 -16.01 -24.13 4.84
CA ILE A 207 -16.53 -22.81 5.20
C ILE A 207 -17.62 -22.41 4.20
N ARG A 208 -17.69 -23.11 3.06
CA ARG A 208 -18.81 -23.05 2.12
C ARG A 208 -20.05 -23.87 2.48
N ARG A 209 -20.00 -24.77 3.46
CA ARG A 209 -21.15 -25.63 3.78
C ARG A 209 -21.53 -25.71 5.26
N MET A 210 -20.66 -25.33 6.20
CA MET A 210 -20.93 -25.53 7.64
C MET A 210 -20.82 -24.23 8.46
N ILE A 211 -21.78 -23.32 8.27
CA ILE A 211 -22.23 -22.33 9.28
C ILE A 211 -23.31 -22.96 10.21
N LYS A 212 -23.49 -24.28 10.15
CA LYS A 212 -24.33 -25.05 11.07
C LYS A 212 -23.61 -26.35 11.39
N GLU A 213 -22.95 -26.39 12.55
CA GLU A 213 -22.80 -27.56 13.44
C GLU A 213 -21.71 -27.29 14.47
N ALA A 214 -22.05 -26.53 15.51
CA ALA A 214 -21.23 -26.43 16.70
C ALA A 214 -21.39 -27.72 17.54
N LYS A 215 -20.58 -28.73 17.24
CA LYS A 215 -20.21 -29.75 18.23
C LYS A 215 -18.77 -29.49 18.65
N LYS A 216 -18.61 -29.07 19.91
CA LYS A 216 -17.33 -28.82 20.58
C LYS A 216 -16.50 -30.11 20.56
N GLU A 217 -15.44 -30.15 19.77
CA GLU A 217 -14.36 -31.13 19.96
C GLU A 217 -13.48 -30.65 21.11
N LYS A 218 -13.09 -31.55 22.02
CA LYS A 218 -12.21 -31.21 23.15
C LYS A 218 -10.83 -30.87 22.60
N GLY A 219 -10.31 -29.68 22.91
CA GLY A 219 -8.96 -29.26 22.56
C GLY A 219 -8.83 -28.17 21.48
N THR A 220 -9.93 -27.57 21.05
CA THR A 220 -9.91 -26.44 20.10
C THR A 220 -9.82 -25.11 20.85
N ASP A 221 -8.89 -24.24 20.45
CA ASP A 221 -8.75 -22.86 20.97
C ASP A 221 -10.10 -22.12 20.95
N ASP A 222 -10.39 -21.33 21.98
CA ASP A 222 -11.68 -20.67 22.11
C ASP A 222 -11.75 -19.40 21.24
N PHE A 223 -12.79 -19.29 20.42
CA PHE A 223 -12.99 -18.11 19.56
C PHE A 223 -13.34 -16.87 20.39
N LEU A 224 -12.59 -15.78 20.18
CA LEU A 224 -12.76 -14.50 20.88
C LEU A 224 -13.50 -13.46 20.02
N GLY A 225 -13.38 -13.50 18.70
CA GLY A 225 -14.09 -12.58 17.80
C GLY A 225 -13.43 -12.46 16.44
N ASN A 226 -14.10 -11.81 15.48
CA ASN A 226 -13.52 -11.52 14.17
C ASN A 226 -13.78 -10.09 13.71
N ILE A 227 -12.97 -9.66 12.74
CA ILE A 227 -13.12 -8.41 12.00
C ILE A 227 -13.08 -8.77 10.52
N VAL A 228 -14.04 -8.26 9.75
CA VAL A 228 -14.16 -8.48 8.31
C VAL A 228 -14.29 -7.14 7.61
N LEU A 229 -13.29 -6.77 6.82
CA LEU A 229 -13.22 -5.48 6.14
C LEU A 229 -13.14 -5.69 4.63
N LYS A 230 -14.13 -5.20 3.89
CA LYS A 230 -14.07 -5.21 2.43
C LYS A 230 -13.04 -4.20 1.95
N LEU A 231 -12.11 -4.63 1.10
CA LEU A 231 -11.02 -3.75 0.66
C LEU A 231 -11.53 -2.51 -0.09
N GLN A 232 -12.60 -2.66 -0.87
CA GLN A 232 -13.26 -1.55 -1.58
C GLN A 232 -13.79 -0.44 -0.67
N ASP A 233 -14.00 -0.75 0.62
CA ASP A 233 -14.60 0.20 1.55
C ASP A 233 -13.55 1.02 2.33
N LEU A 234 -12.28 0.58 2.30
CA LEU A 234 -11.16 1.16 3.04
C LEU A 234 -10.56 2.39 2.35
N HIS A 235 -9.97 3.27 3.16
CA HIS A 235 -9.12 4.38 2.72
C HIS A 235 -7.69 3.91 2.40
N CYS A 236 -6.90 4.80 1.79
CA CYS A 236 -5.49 4.55 1.45
C CYS A 236 -4.68 4.15 2.70
N THR A 237 -4.93 4.84 3.82
CA THR A 237 -4.39 4.56 5.14
C THR A 237 -5.48 4.74 6.20
N GLU A 238 -5.53 3.85 7.19
CA GLU A 238 -6.46 3.91 8.32
C GLU A 238 -5.77 3.53 9.64
N ASP A 239 -6.19 4.16 10.73
CA ASP A 239 -5.73 3.84 12.09
C ASP A 239 -6.91 3.87 13.05
N ASN A 240 -7.61 2.74 13.17
CA ASN A 240 -8.96 2.68 13.72
C ASN A 240 -9.14 1.54 14.71
N TRP A 241 -10.03 1.75 15.69
CA TRP A 241 -10.57 0.70 16.53
C TRP A 241 -11.73 0.00 15.83
N TYR A 242 -11.63 -1.33 15.73
CA TYR A 242 -12.65 -2.19 15.15
C TYR A 242 -13.28 -3.04 16.23
N LYS A 243 -14.62 -3.11 16.24
CA LYS A 243 -15.34 -4.01 17.14
C LYS A 243 -15.12 -5.45 16.70
N LEU A 244 -14.86 -6.33 17.67
CA LEU A 244 -14.80 -7.77 17.45
C LEU A 244 -16.24 -8.29 17.35
N GLU A 245 -16.57 -8.93 16.23
CA GLU A 245 -17.88 -9.52 16.01
C GLU A 245 -17.88 -10.99 16.45
N PRO A 246 -19.00 -11.48 17.03
CA PRO A 246 -19.11 -12.87 17.43
C PRO A 246 -19.55 -13.75 16.25
N ARG A 247 -19.22 -15.05 16.28
CA ARG A 247 -19.77 -16.03 15.33
C ARG A 247 -21.19 -16.49 15.68
N THR A 248 -21.57 -16.37 16.94
CA THR A 248 -22.87 -16.76 17.49
C THR A 248 -23.40 -15.64 18.38
N GLU A 249 -24.72 -15.57 18.60
CA GLU A 249 -25.34 -14.51 19.42
C GLU A 249 -24.98 -14.60 20.92
N THR A 250 -24.33 -15.69 21.34
CA THR A 250 -23.87 -15.90 22.72
C THR A 250 -22.70 -14.96 23.01
N TYR A 251 -22.85 -14.03 23.95
CA TYR A 251 -21.87 -12.99 24.31
C TYR A 251 -21.62 -11.97 23.16
N PRO A 252 -22.50 -10.97 23.01
CA PRO A 252 -22.44 -10.01 21.91
C PRO A 252 -21.32 -8.97 22.04
N ASP A 253 -20.77 -8.82 23.25
CA ASP A 253 -19.61 -7.96 23.49
C ASP A 253 -18.34 -8.81 23.55
N ARG A 254 -17.42 -8.51 22.63
CA ARG A 254 -16.14 -9.20 22.44
C ARG A 254 -14.95 -8.27 22.61
N GLY A 255 -15.19 -7.00 22.97
CA GLY A 255 -14.16 -5.97 22.95
C GLY A 255 -13.84 -5.46 21.55
N GLN A 256 -12.67 -4.86 21.41
CA GLN A 256 -12.24 -4.18 20.19
C GLN A 256 -10.76 -4.42 19.91
N CYS A 257 -10.37 -4.36 18.63
CA CYS A 257 -8.98 -4.45 18.20
C CYS A 257 -8.59 -3.21 17.38
N HIS A 258 -7.43 -2.63 17.70
CA HIS A 258 -6.86 -1.48 17.03
C HIS A 258 -5.96 -1.95 15.88
N LEU A 259 -6.34 -1.58 14.67
CA LEU A 259 -5.60 -1.93 13.46
C LEU A 259 -5.15 -0.66 12.74
N ASN A 260 -3.90 -0.67 12.30
CA ASN A 260 -3.42 0.27 11.30
C ASN A 260 -3.31 -0.45 9.95
N LEU A 261 -3.98 0.09 8.94
CA LEU A 261 -4.10 -0.48 7.60
C LEU A 261 -3.51 0.50 6.60
N LYS A 262 -2.71 0.01 5.65
CA LYS A 262 -2.13 0.83 4.58
C LYS A 262 -2.06 0.03 3.30
N PHE A 263 -2.60 0.57 2.21
CA PHE A 263 -2.37 0.00 0.89
C PHE A 263 -0.97 0.35 0.40
N ILE A 264 -0.20 -0.63 -0.05
CA ILE A 264 1.15 -0.44 -0.61
C ILE A 264 1.32 -1.25 -1.90
N HIS A 265 2.29 -0.88 -2.71
CA HIS A 265 2.68 -1.62 -3.90
C HIS A 265 4.03 -2.33 -3.69
N LYS A 266 4.15 -3.53 -4.26
CA LYS A 266 5.40 -4.28 -4.39
C LYS A 266 5.66 -4.63 -5.84
N ALA A 267 6.90 -5.02 -6.14
CA ALA A 267 7.34 -5.47 -7.47
C ALA A 267 6.84 -4.54 -8.59
N ARG A 268 7.00 -3.23 -8.37
CA ARG A 268 6.66 -2.20 -9.37
C ARG A 268 7.64 -2.30 -10.55
N ASP A 269 7.22 -1.85 -11.73
CA ASP A 269 8.12 -1.72 -12.88
C ASP A 269 9.22 -0.68 -12.59
N GLU A 270 10.44 -1.16 -12.33
CA GLU A 270 11.60 -0.32 -11.97
C GLU A 270 12.10 0.56 -13.15
N THR A 271 11.67 0.29 -14.38
CA THR A 271 12.08 1.08 -15.56
C THR A 271 11.48 2.49 -15.57
N LEU A 272 10.45 2.73 -14.74
CA LEU A 272 9.80 4.03 -14.61
C LEU A 272 10.66 5.04 -13.85
N SER A 273 11.33 4.59 -12.78
CA SER A 273 12.02 5.43 -11.80
C SER A 273 13.40 5.92 -12.24
N ALA A 274 13.87 5.57 -13.44
CA ALA A 274 15.22 5.91 -13.95
C ALA A 274 16.36 5.54 -12.95
N GLY A 275 16.19 4.46 -12.18
CA GLY A 275 17.15 4.02 -11.16
C GLY A 275 17.16 4.85 -9.87
N ARG A 276 16.24 5.81 -9.71
CA ARG A 276 16.13 6.67 -8.50
C ARG A 276 15.33 5.97 -7.42
N SER A 277 15.63 6.30 -6.17
CA SER A 277 14.83 5.84 -5.02
C SER A 277 13.46 6.51 -5.01
N ALA A 278 12.46 5.85 -4.41
CA ALA A 278 11.13 6.44 -4.21
C ALA A 278 11.20 7.77 -3.43
N TYR A 279 12.09 7.89 -2.44
CA TYR A 279 12.29 9.13 -1.70
C TYR A 279 12.83 10.26 -2.61
N THR A 280 13.82 9.97 -3.44
CA THR A 280 14.36 10.94 -4.41
C THR A 280 13.28 11.42 -5.38
N ASN A 281 12.45 10.50 -5.87
CA ASN A 281 11.34 10.84 -6.74
C ASN A 281 10.28 11.69 -6.01
N TYR A 282 9.96 11.36 -4.76
CA TYR A 282 9.06 12.16 -3.93
C TYR A 282 9.56 13.60 -3.77
N CYS A 283 10.83 13.80 -3.38
CA CYS A 283 11.43 15.13 -3.29
C CYS A 283 11.35 15.90 -4.62
N GLY A 284 11.66 15.24 -5.74
CA GLY A 284 11.60 15.85 -7.06
C GLY A 284 10.18 16.25 -7.48
N ILE A 285 9.19 15.40 -7.21
CA ILE A 285 7.76 15.69 -7.45
C ILE A 285 7.33 16.89 -6.61
N LEU A 286 7.65 16.88 -5.31
CA LEU A 286 7.34 17.98 -4.39
C LEU A 286 7.96 19.29 -4.89
N GLN A 287 9.25 19.27 -5.22
CA GLN A 287 9.97 20.42 -5.75
C GLN A 287 9.30 20.96 -7.02
N GLN A 288 8.90 20.08 -7.95
CA GLN A 288 8.23 20.50 -9.18
C GLN A 288 6.86 21.13 -8.91
N PHE A 289 6.06 20.58 -7.98
CA PHE A 289 4.79 21.17 -7.59
C PHE A 289 4.95 22.54 -6.94
N VAL A 290 5.93 22.70 -6.05
CA VAL A 290 6.27 23.99 -5.45
C VAL A 290 6.71 25.00 -6.51
N GLN A 291 7.57 24.60 -7.45
CA GLN A 291 8.03 25.48 -8.53
C GLN A 291 6.88 25.89 -9.46
N ALA A 292 5.98 24.98 -9.81
CA ALA A 292 4.80 25.26 -10.61
C ALA A 292 3.86 26.24 -9.90
N TYR A 293 3.67 26.06 -8.60
CA TYR A 293 2.88 26.98 -7.76
C TYR A 293 3.49 28.39 -7.76
N ILE A 294 4.78 28.52 -7.44
CA ILE A 294 5.49 29.82 -7.40
C ILE A 294 5.44 30.52 -8.76
N SER A 295 5.52 29.76 -9.86
CA SER A 295 5.46 30.32 -11.22
C SER A 295 4.08 30.87 -11.59
N LYS A 296 3.00 30.33 -11.00
CA LYS A 296 1.62 30.80 -11.19
C LYS A 296 1.25 31.93 -10.22
N GLU A 297 1.81 31.92 -9.02
CA GLU A 297 1.53 32.92 -7.97
C GLU A 297 2.24 34.25 -8.28
N GLN A 298 1.49 35.28 -8.69
CA GLN A 298 2.00 36.65 -8.87
C GLN A 298 1.91 37.50 -7.60
N SER A 299 1.56 36.88 -6.46
CA SER A 299 1.33 37.57 -5.18
C SER A 299 2.64 37.92 -4.50
N SER A 300 2.72 39.12 -3.92
CA SER A 300 3.84 39.56 -3.08
C SER A 300 3.77 39.05 -1.64
N ALA A 301 2.69 38.34 -1.27
CA ALA A 301 2.53 37.77 0.06
C ALA A 301 3.42 36.53 0.22
N PRO A 302 4.03 36.31 1.41
CA PRO A 302 4.79 35.10 1.68
C PRO A 302 3.89 33.88 1.61
N TRP A 303 4.29 32.89 0.79
CA TRP A 303 3.58 31.62 0.66
C TRP A 303 3.53 30.91 2.02
N LYS A 304 2.33 30.42 2.39
CA LYS A 304 2.08 29.76 3.67
C LYS A 304 2.47 28.28 3.68
N GLY A 305 3.13 27.78 2.62
CA GLY A 305 3.59 26.39 2.51
C GLY A 305 2.50 25.38 2.11
N ALA A 306 1.28 25.84 1.76
CA ALA A 306 0.19 24.95 1.38
C ALA A 306 0.14 24.75 -0.15
N LEU A 307 0.22 23.50 -0.60
CA LEU A 307 -0.09 23.11 -1.97
C LEU A 307 -1.60 22.94 -2.18
N CYS A 308 -2.05 22.92 -3.44
CA CYS A 308 -3.46 22.64 -3.78
C CYS A 308 -3.84 21.17 -3.52
N GLY A 309 -5.14 20.88 -3.49
CA GLY A 309 -5.66 19.56 -3.14
C GLY A 309 -5.20 18.45 -4.09
N GLU A 310 -5.06 18.73 -5.39
CA GLU A 310 -4.54 17.77 -6.38
C GLU A 310 -3.10 17.37 -6.06
N ALA A 311 -2.26 18.34 -5.72
CA ALA A 311 -0.85 18.13 -5.39
C ALA A 311 -0.70 17.28 -4.13
N GLN A 312 -1.46 17.64 -3.08
CA GLN A 312 -1.47 16.90 -1.81
C GLN A 312 -1.94 15.46 -2.03
N THR A 313 -3.02 15.27 -2.79
CA THR A 313 -3.56 13.95 -3.12
C THR A 313 -2.53 13.09 -3.85
N LEU A 314 -1.82 13.65 -4.83
CA LEU A 314 -0.81 12.91 -5.60
C LEU A 314 0.41 12.55 -4.74
N LEU A 315 0.87 13.45 -3.88
CA LEU A 315 1.96 13.18 -2.95
C LEU A 315 1.57 12.09 -1.93
N GLU A 316 0.35 12.15 -1.36
CA GLU A 316 -0.16 11.13 -0.43
C GLU A 316 -0.26 9.76 -1.11
N LEU A 317 -0.83 9.71 -2.32
CA LEU A 317 -0.94 8.48 -3.10
C LEU A 317 0.46 7.92 -3.44
N TYR A 318 1.37 8.76 -3.92
CA TYR A 318 2.72 8.33 -4.28
C TYR A 318 3.45 7.77 -3.06
N ALA A 319 3.42 8.49 -1.93
CA ALA A 319 4.07 8.10 -0.69
C ALA A 319 3.48 6.81 -0.14
N THR A 320 2.15 6.67 -0.15
CA THR A 320 1.46 5.48 0.36
C THR A 320 1.80 4.25 -0.46
N GLN A 321 1.67 4.35 -1.80
CA GLN A 321 1.98 3.25 -2.71
C GLN A 321 3.44 2.80 -2.63
N ASN A 322 4.37 3.72 -2.33
CA ASN A 322 5.81 3.43 -2.19
C ASN A 322 6.26 3.15 -0.76
N ASP A 323 5.33 3.02 0.18
CA ASP A 323 5.60 2.84 1.60
C ASP A 323 6.57 3.87 2.21
N LEU A 324 6.49 5.13 1.78
CA LEU A 324 7.23 6.21 2.40
C LEU A 324 6.62 6.55 3.77
N SER A 325 7.47 6.62 4.80
CA SER A 325 7.04 6.99 6.14
C SER A 325 6.73 8.49 6.23
N PRO A 326 5.86 8.94 7.15
CA PRO A 326 5.62 10.36 7.38
C PRO A 326 6.91 11.12 7.69
N PHE A 327 7.83 10.53 8.45
CA PHE A 327 9.14 11.11 8.75
C PHE A 327 9.96 11.42 7.49
N LEU A 328 9.95 10.52 6.49
CA LEU A 328 10.63 10.78 5.23
C LEU A 328 9.92 11.89 4.45
N GLN A 329 8.60 11.92 4.46
CA GLN A 329 7.85 12.99 3.80
C GLN A 329 8.14 14.37 4.41
N ASP A 330 8.24 14.46 5.74
CA ASP A 330 8.56 15.70 6.47
C ASP A 330 10.01 16.17 6.28
N LEU A 331 10.92 15.26 5.90
CA LEU A 331 12.33 15.57 5.67
C LEU A 331 12.60 16.17 4.28
N ALA A 332 11.70 15.94 3.33
CA ALA A 332 11.79 16.42 1.95
C ALA A 332 11.59 17.94 1.88
#